data_AF-A0A7Z1N7C2-F1
#
_entry.id   AF-A0A7Z1N7C2-F1
#
_cell.length_a   1.000
_cell.length_b   1.000
_cell.length_c   1.000
_cell.angle_alpha   90.00
_cell.angle_beta   90.00
_cell.angle_gamma   90.00
#
_symmetry.space_group_name_H-M   'P 1'
#
loop_
_entity.id
_entity.type
_entity.pdbx_description
1 polymer ?
#
loop_
_entity_poly.entity_id
_entity_poly.type
_entity_poly.pdbx_seq_one_letter_code
_entity_poly.pdbx_strand_id
1 'polypeptide(L)' 'IDQATNNAGVDTAKTNGVDSINNVQPTVVKKDEAKTAIENAARAKKAEIDQTPNATDEEKVAAKAKVDEAVNNAKASIDQ' A
#
# COMPACT_ATOMS: atom_id res chain seq x y z
N ILE A 1 7.52 17.47 47.11
CA ILE A 1 8.28 17.27 45.85
C ILE A 1 8.20 15.78 45.56
N ASP A 2 7.93 15.39 44.30
CA ASP A 2 7.89 13.99 43.73
C ASP A 2 6.56 13.46 43.14
N GLN A 3 5.53 14.28 42.88
CA GLN A 3 4.39 13.84 42.04
C GLN A 3 4.49 14.19 40.55
N ALA A 4 5.44 15.03 40.14
CA ALA A 4 5.54 15.48 38.75
C ALA A 4 6.14 14.43 37.79
N THR A 5 6.84 13.42 38.32
CA THR A 5 7.55 12.42 37.50
C THR A 5 6.64 11.28 37.03
N ASN A 6 5.48 11.05 37.66
CA ASN A 6 4.58 9.97 37.27
C ASN A 6 3.56 10.41 36.22
N ASN A 7 3.08 11.66 36.24
CA ASN A 7 1.94 12.06 35.43
C ASN A 7 2.35 12.29 33.97
N ALA A 8 3.52 12.87 33.74
CA ALA A 8 4.10 13.02 32.41
C ALA A 8 4.47 11.66 31.77
N GLY A 9 4.97 10.71 32.58
CA GLY A 9 5.24 9.35 32.13
C GLY A 9 3.97 8.57 31.81
N VAL A 10 2.92 8.76 32.61
CA VAL A 10 1.59 8.18 32.39
C VAL A 10 0.93 8.77 31.15
N ASP A 11 1.00 10.08 30.94
CA ASP A 11 0.46 10.74 29.74
C ASP A 11 1.22 10.32 28.48
N THR A 12 2.55 10.20 28.54
CA THR A 12 3.36 9.69 27.42
C THR A 12 3.04 8.23 27.12
N ALA A 13 2.92 7.37 28.14
CA ALA A 13 2.53 5.98 27.97
C ALA A 13 1.10 5.84 27.42
N LYS A 14 0.19 6.73 27.83
CA LYS A 14 -1.19 6.78 27.34
C LYS A 14 -1.24 7.20 25.87
N THR A 15 -0.53 8.25 25.47
CA THR A 15 -0.43 8.69 24.07
C THR A 15 0.20 7.60 23.20
N ASN A 16 1.35 7.06 23.60
CA ASN A 16 2.01 5.98 22.86
C ASN A 16 1.16 4.71 22.77
N GLY A 17 0.39 4.41 23.82
CA GLY A 17 -0.57 3.30 23.84
C GLY A 17 -1.75 3.52 22.89
N VAL A 18 -2.32 4.73 22.87
CA VAL A 18 -3.40 5.11 21.94
C VAL A 18 -2.91 5.09 20.49
N ASP A 19 -1.71 5.63 20.23
CA ASP A 19 -1.11 5.61 18.90
C ASP A 19 -0.79 4.19 18.46
N SER A 20 -0.29 3.34 19.36
CA SER A 20 -0.05 1.92 19.06
C SER A 20 -1.35 1.19 18.74
N ILE A 21 -2.45 1.45 19.45
CA ILE A 21 -3.78 0.88 19.18
C ILE A 21 -4.34 1.42 17.86
N ASN A 22 -4.20 2.72 17.57
CA ASN A 22 -4.59 3.32 16.30
C ASN A 22 -3.75 2.79 15.12
N ASN A 23 -2.51 2.39 15.39
CA ASN A 23 -1.61 1.78 14.40
C ASN A 23 -1.88 0.27 14.22
N VAL A 24 -2.63 -0.35 15.14
CA VAL A 24 -3.35 -1.62 14.90
C VAL A 24 -4.59 -1.29 14.04
N GLN A 25 -4.35 -0.86 12.81
CA GLN A 25 -5.40 -0.74 11.79
C GLN A 25 -5.84 -2.15 11.36
N PRO A 26 -7.14 -2.36 11.08
CA PRO A 26 -7.66 -3.63 10.60
C PRO A 26 -6.87 -4.13 9.39
N THR A 27 -6.66 -5.44 9.31
CA THR A 27 -6.07 -6.09 8.13
C THR A 27 -6.73 -5.64 6.84
N VAL A 28 -8.03 -5.33 6.86
CA VAL A 28 -8.79 -4.82 5.71
C VAL A 28 -8.24 -3.47 5.21
N VAL A 29 -7.94 -2.52 6.11
CA VAL A 29 -7.34 -1.22 5.73
C VAL A 29 -5.97 -1.42 5.08
N LYS A 30 -5.14 -2.31 5.64
CA LYS A 30 -3.83 -2.66 5.05
C LYS A 30 -3.96 -3.41 3.73
N LYS A 31 -4.98 -4.27 3.57
CA LYS A 31 -5.29 -4.97 2.31
C LYS A 31 -5.72 -3.95 1.24
N ASP A 32 -6.57 -2.98 1.58
CA ASP A 32 -7.01 -1.93 0.66
C ASP A 32 -5.85 -1.01 0.23
N GLU A 33 -5.01 -0.57 1.17
CA GLU A 33 -3.79 0.18 0.88
C GLU A 33 -2.84 -0.59 -0.05
N ALA A 34 -2.65 -1.89 0.20
CA ALA A 34 -1.83 -2.75 -0.64
C ALA A 34 -2.39 -2.89 -2.07
N LYS A 35 -3.72 -3.06 -2.21
CA LYS A 35 -4.38 -3.09 -3.53
C LYS A 35 -4.22 -1.77 -4.27
N THR A 36 -4.42 -0.64 -3.60
CA THR A 36 -4.22 0.69 -4.20
C THR A 36 -2.77 0.91 -4.62
N ALA A 37 -1.80 0.48 -3.82
CA ALA A 37 -0.38 0.55 -4.18
C ALA A 37 -0.07 -0.26 -5.45
N ILE A 38 -0.63 -1.47 -5.57
CA ILE A 38 -0.50 -2.32 -6.77
C ILE A 38 -1.11 -1.64 -8.00
N GLU A 39 -2.31 -1.06 -7.88
CA GLU A 39 -2.95 -0.33 -8.99
C GLU A 39 -2.12 0.87 -9.45
N ASN A 40 -1.57 1.63 -8.50
CA ASN A 40 -0.71 2.78 -8.82
C ASN A 40 0.57 2.35 -9.54
N ALA A 41 1.23 1.28 -9.06
CA ALA A 41 2.41 0.73 -9.71
C ALA A 41 2.09 0.21 -11.12
N ALA A 42 0.94 -0.47 -11.30
CA ALA A 42 0.49 -0.96 -12.59
C ALA A 42 0.22 0.19 -13.57
N ARG A 43 -0.45 1.25 -13.13
CA ARG A 43 -0.69 2.44 -13.96
C ARG A 43 0.60 3.11 -14.40
N ALA A 44 1.57 3.27 -13.48
CA ALA A 44 2.88 3.79 -13.83
C ALA A 44 3.57 2.91 -14.88
N LYS A 45 3.54 1.58 -14.68
CA LYS A 45 4.17 0.64 -15.62
C LYS A 45 3.52 0.65 -17.00
N LYS A 46 2.19 0.75 -17.07
CA LYS A 46 1.46 0.88 -18.34
C LYS A 46 1.81 2.17 -19.07
N ALA A 47 2.00 3.28 -18.35
CA ALA A 47 2.43 4.54 -18.94
C ALA A 47 3.86 4.45 -19.52
N GLU A 48 4.78 3.77 -18.83
CA GLU A 48 6.12 3.48 -19.38
C GLU A 48 6.05 2.64 -20.66
N ILE A 49 5.17 1.63 -20.70
CA ILE A 49 4.92 0.80 -21.90
C ILE A 49 4.39 1.65 -23.05
N ASP A 50 3.47 2.57 -22.77
CA ASP A 50 2.92 3.48 -23.79
C ASP A 50 4.00 4.39 -24.39
N GLN A 51 4.91 4.87 -23.56
CA GLN A 51 6.01 5.73 -23.93
C GLN A 51 7.19 4.97 -24.53
N THR A 52 7.13 3.64 -24.62
CA THR A 52 8.22 2.84 -25.18
C THR A 52 8.38 3.16 -26.67
N PRO A 53 9.52 3.76 -27.07
CA PRO A 53 9.75 4.13 -28.46
C PRO A 53 9.99 2.88 -29.30
N ASN A 54 9.58 2.92 -30.58
CA ASN A 54 9.74 1.84 -31.56
C ASN A 54 9.00 0.53 -31.27
N ALA A 55 8.24 0.43 -30.17
CA ALA A 55 7.34 -0.70 -29.92
C ALA A 55 6.05 -0.56 -30.73
N THR A 56 5.57 -1.65 -31.32
CA THR A 56 4.27 -1.66 -32.01
C THR A 56 3.12 -1.62 -31.02
N ASP A 57 1.93 -1.27 -31.51
CA ASP A 57 0.74 -1.25 -30.67
C ASP A 57 0.39 -2.64 -30.14
N GLU A 58 0.61 -3.70 -30.93
CA GLU A 58 0.42 -5.09 -30.50
C GLU A 58 1.37 -5.48 -29.37
N GLU A 59 2.64 -5.08 -29.46
CA GLU A 59 3.63 -5.34 -28.40
C GLU A 59 3.26 -4.62 -27.11
N LYS A 60 2.81 -3.36 -27.21
CA LYS A 60 2.35 -2.57 -26.06
C LYS A 60 1.10 -3.19 -25.42
N VAL A 61 0.12 -3.60 -26.22
CA VAL A 61 -1.10 -4.25 -25.75
C VAL A 61 -0.77 -5.56 -25.03
N ALA A 62 0.09 -6.41 -25.61
CA ALA A 62 0.51 -7.66 -24.99
C ALA A 62 1.26 -7.42 -23.66
N ALA A 63 2.13 -6.42 -23.61
CA ALA A 63 2.84 -6.05 -22.38
C ALA A 63 1.88 -5.53 -21.29
N LYS A 64 0.90 -4.69 -21.65
CA LYS A 64 -0.12 -4.21 -20.70
C LYS A 64 -1.01 -5.33 -20.17
N ALA A 65 -1.37 -6.30 -21.02
CA ALA A 65 -2.15 -7.46 -20.60
C ALA A 65 -1.42 -8.29 -19.55
N LYS A 66 -0.10 -8.48 -19.69
CA LYS A 66 0.73 -9.15 -18.66
C LYS A 66 0.79 -8.37 -17.35
N VAL A 67 0.81 -7.03 -17.41
CA VAL A 67 0.72 -6.19 -16.20
C VAL A 67 -0.63 -6.41 -15.51
N ASP A 68 -1.73 -6.46 -16.25
CA ASP A 68 -3.06 -6.71 -15.68
C ASP A 68 -3.19 -8.10 -15.05
N GLU A 69 -2.66 -9.13 -15.69
CA GLU A 69 -2.62 -10.48 -15.12
C GLU A 69 -1.85 -10.51 -13.79
N ALA A 70 -0.67 -9.89 -13.74
CA ALA A 70 0.12 -9.79 -12.53
C ALA A 70 -0.60 -9.03 -11.40
N VAL A 71 -1.30 -7.94 -11.73
CA VAL A 71 -2.12 -7.17 -10.78
C VAL A 71 -3.24 -8.02 -10.21
N ASN A 72 -3.97 -8.73 -11.06
CA ASN A 72 -5.08 -9.57 -10.64
C ASN A 72 -4.61 -10.69 -9.69
N ASN A 73 -3.50 -11.35 -10.03
CA ASN A 73 -2.90 -12.39 -9.19
C ASN A 73 -2.45 -11.83 -7.82
N ALA A 74 -1.82 -10.65 -7.81
CA ALA A 74 -1.37 -10.01 -6.58
C ALA A 74 -2.56 -9.62 -5.69
N LYS A 75 -3.62 -9.03 -6.26
CA LYS A 75 -4.85 -8.67 -5.53
C LYS A 75 -5.57 -9.91 -4.97
N ALA A 76 -5.69 -10.98 -5.75
CA ALA A 76 -6.28 -12.23 -5.30
C ALA A 76 -5.51 -12.83 -4.12
N SER A 77 -4.18 -12.74 -4.15
CA SER A 77 -3.32 -13.20 -3.03
C SER A 77 -3.48 -12.34 -1.77
N ILE A 78 -3.78 -11.04 -1.92
CA ILE A 78 -4.07 -10.14 -0.80
C ILE A 78 -5.45 -10.43 -0.21
N ASP A 79 -6.41 -10.85 -1.03
CA ASP A 79 -7.77 -11.15 -0.60
C ASP A 79 -7.92 -12.47 0.16
N GLN A 80 -7.01 -13.42 -0.08
CA GLN A 80 -6.91 -14.68 0.65
C GLN A 80 -6.59 -14.49 2.14
#